data_AF-A0A4R1F6Q8-F1
#
_entry.id   AF-A0A4R1F6Q8-F1
#
_cell.length_a   1.000
_cell.length_b   1.000
_cell.length_c   1.000
_cell.angle_alpha   90.00
_cell.angle_beta   90.00
_cell.angle_gamma   90.00
#
_symmetry.space_group_name_H-M   'P 1'
#
loop_
_entity.id
_entity.type
_entity.pdbx_description
1 polymer ?
#
loop_
_entity_poly.entity_id
_entity_poly.type
_entity_poly.pdbx_seq_one_letter_code
_entity_poly.pdbx_strand_id
1 'polypeptide(L)'
;MTIHRDGQWLIATRTEHVACEHEQGMYRLSLLPQQLVTASQALAGLAVAEIVDQWGPLLWEHNDNVAMVWKLIAMHARTLGLDAIDAVIRVQQSEWPMTATERAEWTR
;
A
#
# COMPACT_ATOMS: atom_id res chain seq x y z
N MET A 1 -11.28 -11.44 0.57
CA MET A 1 -11.01 -10.07 1.07
C MET A 1 -9.50 -9.93 1.10
N THR A 2 -8.95 -8.92 0.44
CA THR A 2 -7.53 -8.87 0.07
C THR A 2 -6.66 -8.10 1.07
N ILE A 3 -7.30 -7.42 2.02
CA ILE A 3 -6.65 -6.73 3.13
C ILE A 3 -7.41 -7.19 4.39
N HIS A 4 -6.68 -7.54 5.45
CA HIS A 4 -7.27 -7.96 6.71
C HIS A 4 -6.71 -7.15 7.87
N ARG A 5 -7.46 -7.12 8.97
CA ARG A 5 -7.07 -6.41 10.19
C ARG A 5 -6.58 -7.42 11.23
N ASP A 6 -5.41 -7.16 11.80
CA ASP A 6 -4.82 -7.90 12.91
C ASP A 6 -4.42 -6.91 14.02
N GLY A 7 -5.30 -6.77 15.02
CA GLY A 7 -5.16 -5.76 16.07
C GLY A 7 -5.12 -4.33 15.51
N GLN A 8 -3.97 -3.67 15.67
CA GLN A 8 -3.68 -2.32 15.16
C GLN A 8 -3.15 -2.29 13.73
N TRP A 9 -2.97 -3.45 13.10
CA TRP A 9 -2.41 -3.57 11.76
C TRP A 9 -3.49 -3.80 10.72
N LEU A 10 -3.36 -3.14 9.58
CA LEU A 10 -3.99 -3.50 8.32
C LEU A 10 -2.92 -4.16 7.44
N ILE A 11 -3.21 -5.35 6.93
CA ILE A 11 -2.22 -6.21 6.27
C ILE A 11 -2.74 -6.61 4.90
N ALA A 12 -1.97 -6.32 3.86
CA ALA A 12 -2.20 -6.83 2.52
C ALA A 12 -1.98 -8.36 2.49
N THR A 13 -2.85 -9.11 1.81
CA THR A 13 -2.81 -10.57 1.78
C THR A 13 -1.69 -11.15 0.90
N ARG A 14 -1.39 -10.52 -0.23
CA ARG A 14 -0.39 -10.99 -1.20
C ARG A 14 0.95 -10.33 -1.05
N THR A 15 0.97 -9.16 -0.42
CA THR A 15 2.19 -8.37 -0.27
C THR A 15 2.55 -8.18 1.18
N GLU A 16 3.81 -7.83 1.42
CA GLU A 16 4.34 -7.54 2.74
C GLU A 16 3.96 -6.12 3.21
N HIS A 17 3.12 -5.42 2.46
CA HIS A 17 2.65 -4.09 2.82
C HIS A 17 1.67 -4.10 3.98
N VAL A 18 1.88 -3.13 4.87
CA VAL A 18 1.09 -2.98 6.08
C VAL A 18 0.80 -1.52 6.38
N ALA A 19 -0.23 -1.28 7.17
CA ALA A 19 -0.46 0.00 7.81
C ALA A 19 -0.71 -0.23 9.30
N CYS A 20 0.11 0.40 10.16
CA CYS A 20 -0.05 0.32 11.60
C CYS A 20 -0.81 1.54 12.11
N GLU A 21 -1.85 1.35 12.90
CA GLU A 21 -2.48 2.43 13.66
C GLU A 21 -1.47 2.97 14.68
N HIS A 22 -1.17 4.27 14.61
CA HIS A 22 -0.21 4.94 15.49
C HIS A 22 -0.92 5.79 16.54
N GLU A 23 -1.97 6.49 16.12
CA GLU A 23 -2.92 7.21 16.97
C GLU A 23 -4.34 6.97 16.43
N GLN A 24 -5.36 7.31 17.19
CA GLN A 24 -6.75 6.92 16.88
C GLN A 24 -7.17 7.38 15.47
N GLY A 25 -7.34 6.42 14.56
CA GLY A 25 -7.74 6.68 13.17
C GLY A 25 -6.62 7.13 12.20
N MET A 26 -5.38 7.24 12.68
CA MET A 26 -4.21 7.59 11.86
C MET A 26 -3.21 6.44 11.81
N TYR A 27 -2.72 6.18 10.61
CA TYR A 27 -1.95 5.00 10.28
C TYR A 27 -0.59 5.40 9.71
N ARG A 28 0.45 4.70 10.12
CA ARG A 28 1.74 4.68 9.44
C ARG A 28 1.69 3.63 8.35
N LEU A 29 1.65 4.07 7.10
CA LEU A 29 1.53 3.22 5.92
C LEU A 29 2.91 2.84 5.37
N SER A 30 3.13 1.57 5.03
CA SER A 30 4.45 1.06 4.67
C SER A 30 5.08 1.73 3.44
N LEU A 31 4.27 2.10 2.44
CA LEU A 31 4.71 2.78 1.21
C LEU A 31 4.85 4.31 1.34
N LEU A 32 4.44 4.87 2.48
CA LEU A 32 4.54 6.30 2.83
C LEU A 32 4.94 6.45 4.31
N PRO A 33 6.11 5.91 4.73
CA PRO A 33 6.45 5.78 6.15
C PRO A 33 6.72 7.11 6.86
N GLN A 34 6.94 8.19 6.11
CA GLN A 34 7.22 9.53 6.62
C GLN A 34 5.95 10.35 6.91
N GLN A 35 4.76 9.83 6.56
CA GLN A 35 3.50 10.53 6.72
C GLN A 35 2.46 9.64 7.40
N LEU A 36 1.75 10.20 8.37
CA LEU A 36 0.55 9.58 8.92
C LEU A 36 -0.63 9.79 7.96
N VAL A 37 -1.37 8.72 7.73
CA VAL A 37 -2.50 8.69 6.79
C VAL A 37 -3.77 8.24 7.49
N THR A 38 -4.92 8.65 6.97
CA THR A 38 -6.22 8.18 7.47
C THR A 38 -6.45 6.70 7.14
N ALA A 39 -7.43 6.06 7.79
CA ALA A 39 -7.81 4.68 7.48
C ALA A 39 -8.13 4.44 5.99
N SER A 40 -8.83 5.38 5.34
CA SER A 40 -9.19 5.27 3.92
C SER A 40 -7.95 5.36 3.02
N GLN A 41 -7.00 6.22 3.37
CA GLN A 41 -5.72 6.33 2.69
C GLN A 41 -4.86 5.09 2.88
N ALA A 42 -4.79 4.55 4.10
CA ALA A 42 -4.11 3.29 4.37
C ALA A 42 -4.66 2.15 3.51
N LEU A 43 -5.99 1.97 3.47
CA LEU A 43 -6.64 0.97 2.62
C LEU A 43 -6.37 1.21 1.14
N ALA A 44 -6.36 2.47 0.67
CA ALA A 44 -6.05 2.79 -0.72
C ALA A 44 -4.60 2.40 -1.07
N GLY A 45 -3.64 2.68 -0.20
CA GLY A 45 -2.24 2.28 -0.42
C GLY A 45 -2.05 0.77 -0.44
N LEU A 46 -2.67 0.05 0.51
CA LEU A 46 -2.64 -1.41 0.54
C LEU A 46 -3.33 -2.02 -0.70
N ALA A 47 -4.38 -1.38 -1.22
CA ALA A 47 -5.02 -1.81 -2.46
C ALA A 47 -4.10 -1.62 -3.68
N VAL A 48 -3.33 -0.53 -3.73
CA VAL A 48 -2.31 -0.35 -4.79
C VAL A 48 -1.27 -1.46 -4.72
N ALA A 49 -0.76 -1.78 -3.53
CA ALA A 49 0.21 -2.86 -3.34
C ALA A 49 -0.32 -4.20 -3.88
N GLU A 50 -1.56 -4.54 -3.54
CA GLU A 50 -2.23 -5.76 -4.00
C GLU A 50 -2.40 -5.84 -5.51
N ILE A 51 -2.78 -4.71 -6.13
CA ILE A 51 -2.90 -4.64 -7.59
C ILE A 51 -1.52 -4.81 -8.25
N VAL A 52 -0.50 -4.15 -7.70
CA VAL A 52 0.86 -4.19 -8.24
C VAL A 52 1.46 -5.58 -8.18
N ASP A 53 1.29 -6.28 -7.06
CA ASP A 53 1.74 -7.67 -6.94
C ASP A 53 0.97 -8.62 -7.86
N GLN A 54 -0.37 -8.49 -7.90
CA GLN A 54 -1.20 -9.37 -8.72
C GLN A 54 -0.88 -9.29 -10.22
N TRP A 55 -0.53 -8.11 -10.72
CA TRP A 55 -0.18 -7.93 -12.13
C TRP A 55 1.32 -8.05 -12.39
N GLY A 56 2.16 -7.70 -11.41
CA GLY A 56 3.60 -7.82 -11.49
C GLY A 56 4.18 -7.18 -12.77
N PRO A 57 5.02 -7.91 -13.53
CA PRO A 57 5.60 -7.40 -14.79
C PRO A 57 4.56 -7.03 -15.87
N LEU A 58 3.36 -7.61 -15.83
CA LEU A 58 2.31 -7.34 -16.84
C LEU A 58 1.82 -5.89 -16.80
N LEU A 59 2.01 -5.16 -15.69
CA LEU A 59 1.67 -3.73 -15.58
C LEU A 59 2.36 -2.85 -16.63
N TRP A 60 3.46 -3.33 -17.21
CA TRP A 60 4.25 -2.57 -18.17
C TRP A 60 3.95 -2.95 -19.63
N GLU A 61 3.04 -3.90 -19.85
CA GLU A 61 2.58 -4.24 -21.19
C GLU A 61 1.64 -3.18 -21.76
N HIS A 62 1.61 -3.07 -23.08
CA HIS A 62 0.77 -2.10 -23.78
C HIS A 62 -0.49 -2.79 -24.30
N ASN A 63 -1.55 -2.83 -23.47
CA ASN A 63 -2.86 -3.33 -23.87
C ASN A 63 -3.99 -2.65 -23.05
N ASP A 64 -5.25 -2.83 -23.50
CA ASP A 64 -6.42 -2.18 -22.90
C ASP A 64 -6.69 -2.60 -21.45
N ASN A 65 -6.36 -3.85 -21.10
CA ASN A 65 -6.53 -4.34 -19.73
C ASN A 65 -5.56 -3.62 -18.80
N VAL A 66 -4.30 -3.48 -19.20
CA VAL A 66 -3.28 -2.74 -18.44
C VAL A 66 -3.66 -1.27 -18.32
N ALA A 67 -4.17 -0.64 -19.39
CA ALA A 67 -4.66 0.73 -19.32
C ALA A 67 -5.81 0.91 -18.31
N MET A 68 -6.69 -0.09 -18.17
CA MET A 68 -7.74 -0.08 -17.14
C MET A 68 -7.16 -0.23 -15.74
N VAL A 69 -6.18 -1.11 -15.55
CA VAL A 69 -5.51 -1.32 -14.26
C VAL A 69 -4.80 -0.05 -13.80
N TRP A 70 -4.11 0.65 -14.70
CA TRP A 70 -3.50 1.95 -14.38
C TRP A 70 -4.53 2.99 -13.95
N LYS A 71 -5.75 2.99 -14.50
CA LYS A 71 -6.83 3.87 -14.04
C LYS A 71 -7.30 3.52 -12.62
N LEU A 72 -7.35 2.23 -12.28
CA LEU A 72 -7.67 1.77 -10.92
C LEU A 72 -6.59 2.17 -9.92
N ILE A 73 -5.31 1.98 -10.28
CA ILE A 73 -4.16 2.43 -9.49
C ILE A 73 -4.24 3.94 -9.28
N ALA A 74 -4.47 4.71 -10.35
CA ALA A 74 -4.58 6.17 -10.27
C ALA A 74 -5.72 6.62 -9.34
N MET A 75 -6.85 5.91 -9.33
CA MET A 75 -7.95 6.20 -8.42
C MET A 75 -7.53 6.06 -6.95
N HIS A 76 -6.79 5.00 -6.59
CA HIS A 76 -6.28 4.82 -5.23
C HIS A 76 -5.13 5.78 -4.89
N ALA A 77 -4.20 6.01 -5.83
CA ALA A 77 -3.07 6.92 -5.65
C ALA A 77 -3.53 8.36 -5.36
N ARG A 78 -4.61 8.82 -6.01
CA ARG A 78 -5.19 10.15 -5.74
C ARG A 78 -5.67 10.31 -4.30
N THR A 79 -6.20 9.26 -3.67
CA THR A 79 -6.57 9.30 -2.24
C THR A 79 -5.36 9.59 -1.35
N LEU A 80 -4.17 9.15 -1.77
CA LEU A 80 -2.89 9.39 -1.12
C LEU A 80 -2.24 10.73 -1.52
N GLY A 81 -2.82 11.47 -2.47
CA GLY A 81 -2.19 12.66 -3.05
C GLY A 81 -0.97 12.35 -3.92
N LEU A 82 -0.88 11.13 -4.48
CA LEU A 82 0.22 10.68 -5.32
C LEU A 82 -0.20 10.55 -6.80
N ASP A 83 0.79 10.62 -7.68
CA ASP A 83 0.67 10.09 -9.04
C ASP A 83 0.64 8.55 -9.02
N ALA A 84 0.02 7.96 -10.04
CA ALA A 84 -0.08 6.50 -10.18
C ALA A 84 1.30 5.84 -10.29
N ILE A 85 2.21 6.40 -11.09
CA ILE A 85 3.57 5.87 -11.28
C ILE A 85 4.35 5.98 -9.97
N ASP A 86 4.27 7.11 -9.28
CA ASP A 86 4.92 7.31 -7.98
C ASP A 86 4.45 6.28 -6.94
N ALA A 87 3.15 5.99 -6.90
CA ALA A 87 2.60 4.98 -6.00
C ALA A 87 3.14 3.57 -6.32
N VAL A 88 3.24 3.20 -7.61
CA VAL A 88 3.81 1.91 -8.03
C VAL A 88 5.30 1.82 -7.70
N ILE A 89 6.07 2.86 -7.96
CA ILE A 89 7.51 2.90 -7.65
C ILE A 89 7.73 2.74 -6.15
N ARG A 90 6.97 3.47 -5.31
CA ARG A 90 7.04 3.32 -3.85
C ARG A 90 6.73 1.89 -3.42
N VAL A 91 5.71 1.27 -4.01
CA VAL A 91 5.40 -0.14 -3.76
C VAL A 91 6.59 -1.04 -4.07
N GLN A 92 7.26 -0.84 -5.20
CA GLN A 92 8.37 -1.69 -5.61
C GLN A 92 9.67 -1.41 -4.81
N GLN A 93 9.82 -0.20 -4.28
CA GLN A 93 11.05 0.25 -3.61
C GLN A 93 11.03 0.18 -2.09
N SER A 94 9.86 0.13 -1.44
CA SER A 94 9.90 0.24 0.02
C SER A 94 10.43 -1.06 0.63
N GLU A 95 11.25 -0.89 1.66
CA GLU A 95 11.77 -1.98 2.47
C GLU A 95 10.83 -2.19 3.67
N TRP A 96 10.48 -3.45 3.94
CA TRP A 96 9.38 -3.80 4.84
C TRP A 96 9.87 -4.23 6.22
N PRO A 97 9.13 -3.92 7.30
CA PRO A 97 9.34 -4.55 8.60
C PRO A 97 8.89 -6.02 8.55
N MET A 98 9.83 -6.90 8.25
CA MET A 98 9.66 -8.35 8.08
C MET A 98 9.69 -9.12 9.41
N THR A 99 10.33 -8.54 10.42
CA THR A 99 10.50 -9.15 11.73
C THR A 99 9.58 -8.53 12.78
N ALA A 100 9.26 -9.30 13.82
CA ALA A 100 8.53 -8.78 14.98
C ALA A 100 9.25 -7.58 15.63
N THR A 101 10.59 -7.56 15.55
CA THR A 101 11.42 -6.46 16.05
C THR A 101 11.21 -5.17 15.26
N GLU A 102 11.26 -5.23 13.93
CA GLU A 102 11.02 -4.05 13.07
C GLU A 102 9.57 -3.56 13.20
N ARG A 103 8.60 -4.47 13.34
CA ARG A 103 7.21 -4.10 13.62
C ARG A 103 7.05 -3.41 14.98
N ALA A 104 7.79 -3.85 15.99
CA ALA A 104 7.79 -3.22 17.31
C ALA A 104 8.38 -1.79 17.29
N GLU A 105 9.37 -1.53 16.43
CA GLU A 105 9.92 -0.19 16.22
C GLU A 105 8.92 0.76 15.56
N TRP A 106 8.03 0.25 14.70
CA TRP A 106 7.00 1.06 14.06
C TRP A 106 5.86 1.45 14.99
N THR A 107 5.66 0.67 16.06
CA THR A 107 4.65 0.92 17.10
C THR A 107 5.17 1.77 18.25
N ARG A 108 6.48 2.06 18.30
CA ARG A 108 7.12 2.91 19.32
C ARG A 108 7.05 4.38 18.92
#